data_AF-A0A833G0A2-F1
#
_entry.id   AF-A0A833G0A2-F1
#
_cell.length_a   1.000
_cell.length_b   1.000
_cell.length_c   1.000
_cell.angle_alpha   90.00
_cell.angle_beta   90.00
_cell.angle_gamma   90.00
#
_symmetry.space_group_name_H-M   'P 1'
#
loop_
_entity.id
_entity.type
_entity.pdbx_description
1 polymer ?
#
loop_
_entity_poly.entity_id
_entity_poly.type
_entity_poly.pdbx_seq_one_letter_code
_entity_poly.pdbx_strand_id
1 'polypeptide(L)'
;MEQNGNITAAVLVIGDEILSGRTQDQNTSYIARYLGEIGVELREARVVPDVTEEIVAAVDALRRRYTYVLTTGGIGPTHDDITADAIAAAFGVEIDQDPR
;
A
#
# COMPACT_ATOMS: atom_id res chain seq x y z
N MET A 1 -20.82 8.60 25.14
CA MET A 1 -19.47 8.36 24.62
C MET A 1 -19.60 8.44 23.12
N GLU A 2 -19.20 9.56 22.51
CA GLU A 2 -19.17 9.66 21.05
C GLU A 2 -18.28 8.54 20.52
N GLN A 3 -18.81 7.73 19.61
CA GLN A 3 -17.96 6.85 18.83
C GLN A 3 -17.10 7.77 17.95
N ASN A 4 -15.84 7.99 18.34
CA ASN A 4 -14.82 8.41 17.39
C ASN A 4 -14.96 7.47 16.20
N GLY A 5 -15.33 7.99 15.02
CA GLY A 5 -15.54 7.14 13.84
C GLY A 5 -14.34 6.21 13.68
N ASN A 6 -14.57 4.89 13.60
CA ASN A 6 -13.49 3.91 13.55
C ASN A 6 -12.45 4.35 12.51
N ILE A 7 -11.21 4.57 12.96
CA ILE A 7 -10.08 4.85 12.08
C ILE A 7 -9.81 3.57 11.29
N THR A 8 -9.80 3.67 9.97
CA THR A 8 -9.69 2.50 9.10
C THR A 8 -8.43 2.54 8.26
N ALA A 9 -7.91 1.38 7.91
CA ALA A 9 -6.78 1.24 7.02
C ALA A 9 -7.08 0.26 5.89
N ALA A 10 -6.35 0.42 4.79
CA ALA A 10 -6.13 -0.62 3.80
C ALA A 10 -4.63 -0.85 3.59
N VAL A 11 -4.27 -2.06 3.16
CA VAL A 11 -2.92 -2.40 2.72
C VAL A 11 -2.93 -2.74 1.23
N LEU A 12 -2.00 -2.15 0.49
CA LEU A 12 -1.74 -2.43 -0.91
C LEU A 12 -0.38 -3.13 -1.03
N VAL A 13 -0.42 -4.40 -1.36
CA VAL A 13 0.76 -5.23 -1.64
C VAL A 13 1.05 -5.13 -3.14
N ILE A 14 2.26 -4.71 -3.48
CA ILE A 14 2.73 -4.52 -4.85
C ILE A 14 3.83 -5.55 -5.08
N GLY A 15 3.66 -6.44 -6.05
CA GLY A 15 4.65 -7.48 -6.33
C GLY A 15 4.10 -8.67 -7.11
N ASP A 16 4.66 -8.91 -8.29
CA ASP A 16 4.32 -10.05 -9.13
C ASP A 16 4.63 -11.40 -8.45
N GLU A 17 5.63 -11.45 -7.57
CA GLU A 17 5.99 -12.66 -6.82
C GLU A 17 4.93 -13.10 -5.81
N ILE A 18 4.15 -12.14 -5.29
CA ILE A 18 3.01 -12.42 -4.41
C ILE A 18 1.85 -12.98 -5.24
N LEU A 19 1.55 -12.35 -6.38
CA LEU A 19 0.51 -12.83 -7.30
C LEU A 19 0.85 -14.20 -7.90
N SER A 20 2.12 -14.46 -8.22
CA SER A 20 2.57 -15.73 -8.75
C SER A 20 2.69 -16.83 -7.68
N GLY A 21 2.55 -16.48 -6.39
CA GLY A 21 2.73 -17.39 -5.27
C GLY A 21 4.18 -17.87 -5.07
N ARG A 22 5.16 -17.19 -5.67
CA ARG A 22 6.59 -17.49 -5.46
C ARG A 22 7.02 -17.07 -4.05
N THR A 23 6.39 -16.02 -3.54
CA THR A 23 6.60 -15.50 -2.20
C THR A 23 5.27 -15.47 -1.46
N GLN A 24 5.27 -15.93 -0.21
CA GLN A 24 4.10 -15.82 0.66
C GLN A 24 4.07 -14.43 1.30
N ASP A 25 2.94 -13.72 1.19
CA ASP A 25 2.72 -12.46 1.90
C ASP A 25 2.66 -12.69 3.41
N GLN A 26 3.65 -12.14 4.11
CA GLN A 26 3.72 -12.10 5.58
C GLN A 26 3.38 -10.70 6.13
N ASN A 27 3.47 -9.67 5.28
CA ASN A 27 3.37 -8.27 5.67
C ASN A 27 1.94 -7.91 6.05
N THR A 28 0.95 -8.35 5.28
CA THR A 28 -0.47 -8.08 5.59
C THR A 28 -0.84 -8.57 6.98
N SER A 29 -0.41 -9.78 7.35
CA SER A 29 -0.71 -10.36 8.67
C SER A 29 -0.07 -9.59 9.82
N TYR A 30 1.17 -9.14 9.63
CA TYR A 30 1.91 -8.34 10.61
C TYR A 30 1.26 -6.96 10.79
N ILE A 31 0.97 -6.27 9.69
CA ILE A 31 0.32 -4.95 9.68
C ILE A 31 -1.04 -5.02 10.35
N ALA A 32 -1.88 -6.01 10.01
CA ALA A 32 -3.21 -6.17 10.60
C ALA A 32 -3.16 -6.30 12.12
N ARG A 33 -2.22 -7.08 12.64
CA ARG A 33 -2.02 -7.26 14.09
C ARG A 33 -1.58 -5.97 14.75
N TYR A 34 -0.55 -5.32 14.22
CA TYR A 34 -0.03 -4.06 14.76
C TYR A 34 -1.09 -2.95 14.78
N LEU A 35 -1.83 -2.79 13.67
CA LEU A 35 -2.92 -1.81 13.58
C LEU A 35 -4.03 -2.11 14.60
N GLY A 36 -4.39 -3.39 14.79
CA GLY A 36 -5.36 -3.79 15.82
C GLY A 36 -4.92 -3.44 17.24
N GLU A 37 -3.64 -3.58 17.56
CA GLU A 37 -3.05 -3.22 18.86
C GLU A 37 -3.16 -1.71 19.16
N ILE A 38 -3.14 -0.86 18.13
CA ILE A 38 -3.25 0.60 18.25
C ILE A 38 -4.66 1.13 17.95
N GLY A 39 -5.65 0.25 17.79
CA GLY A 39 -7.06 0.63 17.58
C GLY A 39 -7.41 1.08 16.16
N VAL A 40 -6.61 0.72 15.14
CA VAL A 40 -6.89 0.98 13.72
C VAL A 40 -7.41 -0.30 13.06
N GLU A 41 -8.56 -0.22 12.40
CA GLU A 41 -9.21 -1.37 11.77
C GLU A 41 -8.73 -1.53 10.32
N LEU A 42 -7.93 -2.56 10.04
CA LEU A 42 -7.59 -2.94 8.66
C LEU A 42 -8.83 -3.57 7.99
N ARG A 43 -9.36 -2.92 6.95
CA ARG A 43 -10.62 -3.31 6.30
C ARG A 43 -10.47 -3.86 4.89
N GLU A 44 -9.32 -3.65 4.25
CA GLU A 44 -9.05 -4.21 2.93
C GLU A 44 -7.55 -4.49 2.78
N ALA A 45 -7.23 -5.63 2.20
CA ALA A 45 -5.90 -5.94 1.68
C ALA A 45 -6.05 -6.22 0.18
N ARG A 46 -5.23 -5.58 -0.63
CA ARG A 46 -5.25 -5.73 -2.09
C ARG A 46 -3.85 -6.05 -2.58
N VAL A 47 -3.72 -6.99 -3.50
CA VAL A 47 -2.46 -7.33 -4.17
C VAL A 47 -2.56 -6.90 -5.63
N VAL A 48 -1.55 -6.20 -6.15
CA VAL A 48 -1.47 -5.72 -7.54
C VAL A 48 -0.09 -6.04 -8.14
N PRO A 49 0.01 -6.17 -9.48
CA PRO A 49 1.30 -6.38 -10.14
C PRO A 49 2.16 -5.11 -10.10
N ASP A 50 3.43 -5.25 -10.46
CA ASP A 50 4.40 -4.15 -10.64
C ASP A 50 4.11 -3.37 -11.93
N VAL A 51 2.92 -2.78 -12.01
CA VAL A 51 2.42 -1.99 -13.15
C VAL A 51 1.88 -0.67 -12.64
N THR A 52 2.47 0.45 -13.10
CA THR A 52 2.16 1.80 -12.63
C THR A 52 0.67 2.11 -12.65
N GLU A 53 -0.04 1.80 -13.73
CA GLU A 53 -1.46 2.09 -13.88
C GLU A 53 -2.32 1.33 -12.87
N GLU A 54 -1.97 0.08 -12.57
CA GLU A 54 -2.66 -0.77 -11.59
C GLU A 54 -2.42 -0.27 -10.15
N ILE A 55 -1.18 0.11 -9.84
CA ILE A 55 -0.83 0.71 -8.55
C ILE A 55 -1.59 2.02 -8.35
N VAL A 56 -1.57 2.92 -9.34
CA VAL A 56 -2.28 4.20 -9.30
C VAL A 56 -3.77 3.99 -9.10
N ALA A 57 -4.40 3.11 -9.89
CA ALA A 57 -5.83 2.82 -9.77
C ALA A 57 -6.20 2.25 -8.39
N ALA A 58 -5.35 1.37 -7.84
CA ALA A 58 -5.55 0.82 -6.50
C ALA A 58 -5.41 1.88 -5.42
N VAL A 59 -4.36 2.71 -5.46
CA VAL A 59 -4.17 3.82 -4.53
C VAL A 59 -5.37 4.76 -4.56
N ASP A 60 -5.84 5.13 -5.75
CA ASP A 60 -6.98 6.02 -5.92
C ASP A 60 -8.28 5.45 -5.33
N ALA A 61 -8.52 4.16 -5.54
CA ALA A 61 -9.69 3.47 -5.00
C ALA A 61 -9.63 3.36 -3.46
N LEU A 62 -8.46 3.03 -2.91
CA LEU A 62 -8.28 2.80 -1.47
C LEU A 62 -8.27 4.13 -0.69
N ARG A 63 -7.56 5.16 -1.17
CA ARG A 63 -7.43 6.45 -0.47
C ARG A 63 -8.75 7.20 -0.31
N ARG A 64 -9.73 6.94 -1.19
CA ARG A 64 -11.08 7.51 -1.12
C ARG A 64 -11.97 6.82 -0.08
N ARG A 65 -11.62 5.61 0.35
CA ARG A 65 -12.47 4.75 1.19
C ARG A 65 -11.97 4.60 2.62
N TYR A 66 -10.66 4.73 2.84
CA TYR A 66 -10.01 4.43 4.12
C TYR A 66 -9.22 5.61 4.65
N THR A 67 -9.07 5.68 5.97
CA THR A 67 -8.30 6.76 6.64
C THR A 67 -6.81 6.66 6.32
N TYR A 68 -6.27 5.44 6.31
CA TYR A 68 -4.88 5.16 5.97
C TYR A 68 -4.78 4.15 4.82
N VAL A 69 -3.78 4.33 3.97
CA VAL A 69 -3.36 3.33 2.98
C VAL A 69 -1.89 3.07 3.21
N LEU A 70 -1.54 1.81 3.50
CA LEU A 70 -0.17 1.36 3.61
C LEU A 70 0.21 0.62 2.33
N THR A 71 1.38 0.90 1.77
CA THR A 71 1.93 0.12 0.66
C THR A 71 3.09 -0.75 1.15
N THR A 72 3.32 -1.87 0.44
CA THR A 72 4.48 -2.74 0.65
C THR A 72 4.90 -3.35 -0.67
N GLY A 73 6.21 -3.57 -0.85
CA GLY A 73 6.81 -4.08 -2.09
C GLY A 73 7.14 -2.99 -3.11
N GLY A 74 8.03 -3.29 -4.04
CA GLY A 74 8.44 -2.38 -5.13
C GLY A 74 9.26 -1.15 -4.70
N ILE A 75 10.07 -1.22 -3.63
CA ILE A 75 10.93 -0.11 -3.10
C ILE A 75 12.43 -0.49 -3.05
N GLY A 76 12.81 -1.63 -3.61
CA GLY A 76 14.22 -2.01 -3.77
C GLY A 76 14.95 -1.22 -4.87
N PRO A 77 16.17 -1.65 -5.24
CA PRO A 77 17.00 -0.99 -6.24
C PRO A 77 16.81 -1.54 -7.68
N THR A 78 15.85 -2.42 -7.93
CA THR A 78 15.68 -3.05 -9.25
C THR A 78 14.73 -2.24 -10.15
N HIS A 79 14.71 -2.55 -11.45
CA HIS A 79 13.95 -1.76 -12.43
C HIS A 79 12.43 -1.97 -12.30
N ASP A 80 12.02 -3.05 -11.66
CA ASP A 80 10.65 -3.39 -11.28
C ASP A 80 10.23 -2.76 -9.94
N ASP A 81 11.14 -2.14 -9.19
CA ASP A 81 10.81 -1.39 -7.97
C ASP A 81 10.27 0.01 -8.30
N ILE A 82 8.99 0.05 -8.69
CA ILE A 82 8.34 1.27 -9.22
C ILE A 82 7.34 1.91 -8.25
N THR A 83 7.24 1.44 -7.00
CA THR A 83 6.21 1.89 -6.06
C THR A 83 6.30 3.40 -5.80
N ALA A 84 7.49 3.94 -5.58
CA ALA A 84 7.66 5.36 -5.28
C ALA A 84 7.20 6.26 -6.44
N ASP A 85 7.57 5.90 -7.68
CA ASP A 85 7.16 6.60 -8.90
C ASP A 85 5.66 6.51 -9.12
N ALA A 86 5.06 5.33 -8.91
CA ALA A 86 3.63 5.13 -9.04
C ALA A 86 2.83 5.90 -7.97
N ILE A 87 3.34 6.00 -6.73
CA ILE A 87 2.75 6.88 -5.72
C ILE A 87 2.83 8.35 -6.16
N ALA A 88 3.98 8.81 -6.64
CA ALA A 88 4.11 10.19 -7.14
C ALA A 88 3.09 10.48 -8.27
N ALA A 89 2.95 9.56 -9.22
CA ALA A 89 1.95 9.63 -10.29
C ALA A 89 0.50 9.69 -9.75
N ALA A 90 0.15 8.89 -8.75
CA ALA A 90 -1.19 8.88 -8.14
C ALA A 90 -1.55 10.20 -7.43
N PHE A 91 -0.54 10.93 -6.95
CA PHE A 91 -0.72 12.24 -6.32
C PHE A 91 -0.51 13.41 -7.30
N GLY A 92 -0.11 13.13 -8.55
CA GLY A 92 0.15 14.16 -9.55
C GLY A 92 1.33 15.06 -9.17
N VAL A 93 2.34 14.50 -8.50
CA VAL A 93 3.54 15.22 -8.07
C VAL A 93 4.78 14.64 -8.76
N GLU A 94 5.82 15.44 -8.86
CA GLU A 94 7.15 14.97 -9.27
C GLU A 94 7.85 14.28 -8.10
N ILE A 95 8.76 13.36 -8.42
CA ILE A 95 9.64 12.68 -7.47
C ILE A 95 11.09 12.81 -7.97
N ASP A 96 12.01 13.02 -7.03
CA ASP A 96 13.44 13.15 -7.30
C ASP A 96 14.23 12.57 -6.11
N GLN A 97 15.54 12.44 -6.26
CA GLN A 97 16.43 11.96 -5.21
C GLN A 97 16.51 12.96 -4.06
N ASP A 98 16.36 12.45 -2.83
CA ASP A 98 16.68 13.23 -1.63
C ASP A 98 18.20 13.39 -1.55
N PRO A 99 18.74 14.61 -1.39
CA PRO A 99 20.19 14.86 -1.43
C PRO A 99 20.95 14.36 -0.18
N ARG A 100 20.25 13.82 0.82
CA ARG A 100 20.82 13.36 2.09
C ARG A 100 21.42 11.95 2.02
#